data_AF-A0A534C4L7-F1
#
_entry.id   AF-A0A534C4L7-F1
#
_cell.length_a   1.000
_cell.length_b   1.000
_cell.length_c   1.000
_cell.angle_alpha   90.00
_cell.angle_beta   90.00
_cell.angle_gamma   90.00
#
_symmetry.space_group_name_H-M   'P 1'
#
loop_
_entity.id
_entity.type
_entity.pdbx_description
1 polymer ?
#
loop_
_entity_poly.entity_id
_entity_poly.type
_entity_poly.pdbx_seq_one_letter_code
_entity_poly.pdbx_strand_id
1 'polypeptide(L)'
;MSAEDLVVRGKPAAAAADGGAQTPGAAQVSAEVSIDRWARGTTAHTTDEVAEEIPVALIYQGVPHVVMLATPANLEDYAVGFTLSEGLVARPDEIRAVEVTYGAGVADVRVAVAWERFTELLHRRRNLTGRTGCGLCGAETAEEAIRECGPVGPGPTVAIADLHAAIEQLGSMQPINTRTGSVHAAAWVVPGRGIHLVREDVGRHNALDKTIGALVRERADFSSGYMLITSRASYEMVQKSATVGISFLVALSAPTAFAVRLAQKTGLTLVAFARRDQHVVYAHPQRLR
;
A
#
# COMPACT_ATOMS: atom_id res chain seq x y z
N MET A 1 25.24 42.10 -40.61
CA MET A 1 26.41 41.26 -40.96
C MET A 1 27.22 41.09 -39.69
N SER A 2 27.51 39.90 -39.18
CA SER A 2 27.10 38.54 -39.56
C SER A 2 27.04 37.69 -38.27
N ALA A 3 26.38 36.54 -38.30
CA ALA A 3 26.30 35.62 -37.16
C ALA A 3 27.30 34.47 -37.35
N GLU A 4 27.92 34.03 -36.25
CA GLU A 4 28.64 32.75 -36.12
C GLU A 4 28.35 32.19 -34.70
N ASP A 5 27.54 31.12 -34.61
CA ASP A 5 27.84 29.79 -34.05
C ASP A 5 28.88 29.67 -32.88
N LEU A 6 28.84 28.76 -31.89
CA LEU A 6 28.04 27.56 -31.54
C LEU A 6 28.34 27.26 -30.03
N VAL A 7 27.74 26.35 -29.24
CA VAL A 7 26.78 25.23 -29.37
C VAL A 7 25.96 25.13 -28.07
N VAL A 8 24.71 24.64 -28.12
CA VAL A 8 24.12 23.85 -27.00
C VAL A 8 23.50 22.59 -27.60
N ARG A 9 23.92 21.40 -27.12
CA ARG A 9 23.52 20.11 -27.70
C ARG A 9 22.08 19.75 -27.32
N GLY A 10 21.13 20.10 -28.17
CA GLY A 10 19.77 19.55 -28.12
C GLY A 10 19.79 18.04 -28.38
N LYS A 11 19.10 17.28 -27.53
CA LYS A 11 18.85 15.84 -27.74
C LYS A 11 17.80 15.71 -28.86
N PRO A 12 17.99 14.85 -29.88
CA PRO A 12 17.08 14.82 -31.02
C PRO A 12 15.69 14.29 -30.61
N ALA A 13 14.64 14.96 -31.10
CA ALA A 13 13.28 14.44 -31.03
C ALA A 13 13.13 13.29 -32.04
N ALA A 14 12.79 12.09 -31.54
CA ALA A 14 12.42 10.97 -32.39
C ALA A 14 10.94 11.10 -32.79
N ALA A 15 10.64 10.93 -34.07
CA ALA A 15 9.28 11.05 -34.61
C ALA A 15 8.40 9.85 -34.20
N ALA A 16 7.09 10.09 -34.11
CA ALA A 16 6.11 9.06 -33.80
C ALA A 16 5.86 8.11 -34.97
N ALA A 17 6.09 6.82 -34.74
CA ALA A 17 5.42 5.69 -35.39
C ALA A 17 5.76 4.39 -34.63
N ASP A 18 4.77 3.72 -34.04
CA ASP A 18 4.12 2.53 -34.63
C ASP A 18 3.24 1.82 -33.58
N GLY A 19 2.25 1.07 -34.03
CA GLY A 19 1.30 0.33 -33.20
C GLY A 19 1.96 -0.87 -32.49
N GLY A 20 2.56 -0.64 -31.33
CA GLY A 20 3.08 -1.70 -30.47
C GLY A 20 1.95 -2.64 -30.01
N ALA A 21 1.94 -3.87 -30.54
CA ALA A 21 1.00 -4.91 -30.14
C ALA A 21 1.12 -5.17 -28.62
N GLN A 22 0.03 -4.96 -27.89
CA GLN A 22 0.01 -5.15 -26.44
C GLN A 22 0.21 -6.63 -26.09
N THR A 23 1.29 -6.92 -25.36
CA THR A 23 1.49 -8.23 -24.74
C THR A 23 0.36 -8.50 -23.75
N PRO A 24 -0.40 -9.62 -23.86
CA PRO A 24 -1.44 -9.92 -22.89
C PRO A 24 -0.79 -10.30 -21.56
N GLY A 25 -1.02 -9.54 -20.48
CA GLY A 25 -0.70 -9.99 -19.12
C GLY A 25 -0.32 -8.93 -18.07
N ALA A 26 0.02 -7.70 -18.45
CA ALA A 26 0.37 -6.65 -17.49
C ALA A 26 -0.44 -5.38 -17.74
N ALA A 27 -1.19 -4.93 -16.74
CA ALA A 27 -1.88 -3.65 -16.80
C ALA A 27 -0.88 -2.49 -16.68
N GLN A 28 -1.15 -1.42 -17.43
CA GLN A 28 -0.35 -0.20 -17.41
C GLN A 28 -0.47 0.48 -16.03
N VAL A 29 0.66 0.78 -15.39
CA VAL A 29 0.72 1.35 -14.02
C VAL A 29 0.94 2.85 -14.00
N SER A 30 1.20 3.44 -15.16
CA SER A 30 1.46 4.86 -15.36
C SER A 30 1.16 5.27 -16.80
N ALA A 31 0.65 6.47 -17.00
CA ALA A 31 0.36 7.07 -18.30
C ALA A 31 1.32 8.23 -18.59
N GLU A 32 1.70 8.40 -19.86
CA GLU A 32 2.37 9.62 -20.32
C GLU A 32 1.31 10.67 -20.70
N VAL A 33 1.48 11.90 -20.21
CA VAL A 33 0.55 13.01 -20.44
C VAL A 33 1.30 14.26 -20.92
N SER A 34 0.72 14.98 -21.88
CA SER A 34 1.23 16.28 -22.32
C SER A 34 0.96 17.36 -21.27
N ILE A 35 1.97 18.15 -20.93
CA ILE A 35 1.93 19.18 -19.88
C ILE A 35 2.65 20.47 -20.30
N ASP A 36 2.32 21.57 -19.64
CA ASP A 36 3.08 22.82 -19.68
C ASP A 36 3.92 22.94 -18.41
N ARG A 37 5.24 22.76 -18.53
CA ARG A 37 6.18 22.82 -17.40
C ARG A 37 6.67 24.26 -17.19
N TRP A 38 6.25 24.87 -16.09
CA TRP A 38 6.70 26.21 -15.67
C TRP A 38 7.91 26.09 -14.73
N ALA A 39 9.07 26.60 -15.15
CA ALA A 39 10.30 26.57 -14.35
C ALA A 39 11.15 27.83 -14.58
N ARG A 40 11.61 28.47 -13.50
CA ARG A 40 12.51 29.65 -13.53
C ARG A 40 12.03 30.79 -14.46
N GLY A 41 10.72 31.04 -14.50
CA GLY A 41 10.10 32.07 -15.34
C GLY A 41 9.94 31.70 -16.82
N THR A 42 10.22 30.45 -17.20
CA THR A 42 10.02 29.92 -18.56
C THR A 42 8.97 28.81 -18.57
N THR A 43 8.29 28.65 -19.70
CA THR A 43 7.28 27.61 -19.93
C THR A 43 7.73 26.73 -21.08
N ALA A 44 7.66 25.41 -20.91
CA ALA A 44 7.96 24.44 -21.95
C ALA A 44 6.85 23.40 -22.05
N HIS A 45 6.32 23.19 -23.27
CA HIS A 45 5.41 22.09 -23.55
C HIS A 45 6.21 20.79 -23.67
N THR A 46 5.85 19.76 -22.91
CA THR A 46 6.60 18.50 -22.78
C THR A 46 5.68 17.38 -22.28
N THR A 47 6.19 16.18 -22.05
CA THR A 47 5.45 15.11 -21.36
C THR A 47 5.86 14.98 -19.88
N ASP A 48 4.99 14.35 -19.09
CA ASP A 48 5.26 13.84 -17.75
C ASP A 48 4.62 12.45 -17.58
N GLU A 49 5.12 11.67 -16.64
CA GLU A 49 4.59 10.33 -16.33
C GLU A 49 3.77 10.37 -15.04
N VAL A 50 2.49 10.00 -15.11
CA VAL A 50 1.55 10.02 -13.97
C VAL A 50 1.11 8.61 -13.61
N ALA A 51 0.87 8.33 -12.32
CA ALA A 51 0.43 7.00 -11.91
C ALA A 51 -1.01 6.72 -12.35
N GLU A 52 -1.27 5.48 -12.75
CA GLU A 52 -2.62 5.00 -13.02
C GLU A 52 -3.36 4.75 -11.69
N GLU A 53 -4.61 5.21 -11.65
CA GLU A 53 -5.56 5.03 -10.55
C GLU A 53 -6.87 4.52 -11.16
N ILE A 54 -7.16 3.22 -10.96
CA ILE A 54 -8.36 2.59 -11.52
C ILE A 54 -9.32 2.13 -10.41
N PRO A 55 -10.63 2.08 -10.66
CA PRO A 55 -11.57 1.36 -9.82
C PRO A 55 -11.29 -0.15 -9.83
N VAL A 56 -11.05 -0.71 -8.64
CA VAL A 56 -10.85 -2.14 -8.40
C VAL A 56 -11.97 -2.67 -7.51
N ALA A 57 -12.79 -3.58 -8.05
CA ALA A 57 -13.89 -4.22 -7.34
C ALA A 57 -13.43 -5.53 -6.67
N LEU A 58 -13.63 -5.66 -5.36
CA LEU A 58 -13.47 -6.93 -4.65
C LEU A 58 -14.83 -7.66 -4.60
N ILE A 59 -14.86 -8.88 -5.14
CA ILE A 59 -16.09 -9.67 -5.35
C ILE A 59 -15.93 -11.02 -4.67
N TYR A 60 -16.69 -11.27 -3.60
CA TYR A 60 -16.61 -12.52 -2.81
C TYR A 60 -17.74 -13.45 -3.23
N GLN A 61 -17.42 -14.65 -3.71
CA GLN A 61 -18.36 -15.64 -4.26
C GLN A 61 -19.39 -15.06 -5.26
N GLY A 62 -18.95 -14.12 -6.12
CA GLY A 62 -19.81 -13.43 -7.09
C GLY A 62 -20.62 -12.25 -6.53
N VAL A 63 -20.49 -11.92 -5.24
CA VAL A 63 -21.15 -10.79 -4.59
C VAL A 63 -20.16 -9.61 -4.43
N PRO A 64 -20.41 -8.44 -5.05
CA PRO A 64 -19.59 -7.26 -4.84
C PRO A 64 -19.57 -6.83 -3.37
N HIS A 65 -18.38 -6.56 -2.84
CA HIS A 65 -18.15 -6.16 -1.46
C HIS A 65 -17.72 -4.70 -1.34
N VAL A 66 -16.67 -4.30 -2.07
CA VAL A 66 -16.17 -2.91 -2.10
C VAL A 66 -15.58 -2.59 -3.48
N VAL A 67 -15.59 -1.31 -3.85
CA VAL A 67 -14.78 -0.77 -4.94
C VAL A 67 -13.82 0.25 -4.34
N MET A 68 -12.53 0.09 -4.61
CA MET A 68 -11.47 1.00 -4.16
C MET A 68 -10.71 1.53 -5.37
N LEU A 69 -10.30 2.79 -5.33
CA LEU A 69 -9.31 3.31 -6.27
C LEU A 69 -7.94 2.75 -5.89
N ALA A 70 -7.21 2.19 -6.86
CA ALA A 70 -5.91 1.57 -6.66
C ALA A 70 -5.05 1.61 -7.94
N THR A 71 -3.75 1.50 -7.76
CA THR A 71 -2.81 1.29 -8.87
C THR A 71 -2.93 -0.15 -9.36
N PRO A 72 -3.06 -0.41 -10.68
CA PRO A 72 -3.37 -1.73 -11.26
C PRO A 72 -2.22 -2.76 -11.21
N ALA A 73 -1.34 -2.68 -10.21
CA ALA A 73 -0.27 -3.62 -9.94
C ALA A 73 -0.59 -4.50 -8.72
N ASN A 74 -0.16 -5.76 -8.74
CA ASN A 74 -0.22 -6.68 -7.60
C ASN A 74 -1.63 -6.86 -6.99
N LEU A 75 -2.68 -6.90 -7.82
CA LEU A 75 -4.06 -6.96 -7.33
C LEU A 75 -4.42 -8.27 -6.61
N GLU A 76 -3.73 -9.38 -6.89
CA GLU A 76 -3.82 -10.61 -6.08
C GLU A 76 -3.33 -10.37 -4.64
N ASP A 77 -2.15 -9.74 -4.50
CA ASP A 77 -1.58 -9.41 -3.20
C ASP A 77 -2.51 -8.44 -2.45
N TYR A 78 -3.07 -7.43 -3.14
CA TYR A 78 -4.07 -6.51 -2.58
C TYR A 78 -5.28 -7.26 -2.00
N ALA A 79 -5.90 -8.16 -2.77
CA ALA A 79 -7.08 -8.87 -2.31
C ALA A 79 -6.80 -9.82 -1.15
N VAL A 80 -5.68 -10.56 -1.16
CA VAL A 80 -5.29 -11.41 -0.02
C VAL A 80 -5.08 -10.57 1.24
N GLY A 81 -4.34 -9.48 1.13
CA GLY A 81 -4.04 -8.61 2.26
C GLY A 81 -5.26 -7.89 2.82
N PHE A 82 -6.11 -7.31 1.96
CA PHE A 82 -7.37 -6.68 2.36
C PHE A 82 -8.28 -7.69 3.08
N THR A 83 -8.44 -8.91 2.56
CA THR A 83 -9.30 -9.93 3.15
C THR A 83 -8.89 -10.29 4.59
N LEU A 84 -7.57 -10.36 4.85
CA LEU A 84 -7.02 -10.67 6.17
C LEU A 84 -6.98 -9.45 7.09
N SER A 85 -6.51 -8.30 6.62
CA SER A 85 -6.37 -7.09 7.43
C SER A 85 -7.72 -6.47 7.81
N GLU A 86 -8.76 -6.73 7.01
CA GLU A 86 -10.15 -6.43 7.37
C GLU A 86 -10.86 -7.49 8.23
N GLY A 87 -10.21 -8.60 8.59
CA GLY A 87 -10.84 -9.66 9.37
C GLY A 87 -12.11 -10.20 8.70
N LEU A 88 -12.09 -10.30 7.36
CA LEU A 88 -13.10 -11.00 6.58
C LEU A 88 -12.85 -12.52 6.63
N VAL A 89 -11.60 -12.90 6.84
CA VAL A 89 -11.14 -14.23 7.22
C VAL A 89 -10.18 -14.11 8.42
N ALA A 90 -10.09 -15.15 9.24
CA ALA A 90 -9.19 -15.21 10.38
C ALA A 90 -7.83 -15.86 10.04
N ARG A 91 -7.77 -16.68 8.97
CA ARG A 91 -6.55 -17.42 8.58
C ARG A 91 -6.36 -17.41 7.07
N PRO A 92 -5.10 -17.41 6.55
CA PRO A 92 -4.84 -17.45 5.12
C PRO A 92 -5.47 -18.62 4.35
N ASP A 93 -5.57 -19.81 4.97
CA ASP A 93 -6.14 -21.03 4.35
C ASP A 93 -7.67 -21.01 4.24
N GLU A 94 -8.33 -20.01 4.83
CA GLU A 94 -9.74 -19.70 4.58
C GLU A 94 -9.91 -18.96 3.23
N ILE A 95 -8.85 -18.42 2.62
CA ILE A 95 -8.85 -17.93 1.24
C ILE A 95 -8.53 -19.10 0.31
N ARG A 96 -9.43 -19.39 -0.63
CA ARG A 96 -9.40 -20.57 -1.50
C ARG A 96 -8.87 -20.27 -2.91
N ALA A 97 -9.19 -19.10 -3.44
CA ALA A 97 -8.71 -18.62 -4.75
C ALA A 97 -8.81 -17.10 -4.83
N VAL A 98 -7.99 -16.51 -5.69
CA VAL A 98 -8.08 -15.09 -6.11
C VAL A 98 -7.86 -15.06 -7.62
N GLU A 99 -8.75 -14.39 -8.35
CA GLU A 99 -8.69 -14.23 -9.81
C GLU A 99 -8.84 -12.75 -10.16
N VAL A 100 -7.90 -12.20 -10.93
CA VAL A 100 -7.94 -10.81 -11.38
C VAL A 100 -8.35 -10.76 -12.85
N THR A 101 -9.36 -9.95 -13.18
CA THR A 101 -9.76 -9.63 -14.56
C THR A 101 -9.60 -8.13 -14.77
N TYR A 102 -8.69 -7.73 -15.67
CA TYR A 102 -8.56 -6.34 -16.09
C TYR A 102 -9.54 -6.03 -17.22
N GLY A 103 -10.24 -4.90 -17.11
CA GLY A 103 -11.06 -4.31 -18.16
C GLY A 103 -10.48 -2.98 -18.64
N ALA A 104 -11.25 -2.25 -19.45
CA ALA A 104 -10.86 -0.92 -19.92
C ALA A 104 -10.92 0.10 -18.76
N GLY A 105 -9.77 0.38 -18.12
CA GLY A 105 -9.66 1.34 -17.02
C GLY A 105 -10.28 0.89 -15.69
N VAL A 106 -10.56 -0.41 -15.51
CA VAL A 106 -11.15 -1.01 -14.30
C VAL A 106 -10.59 -2.42 -14.06
N ALA A 107 -10.72 -2.96 -12.85
CA ALA A 107 -10.41 -4.36 -12.58
C ALA A 107 -11.43 -5.02 -11.63
N ASP A 108 -11.82 -6.25 -11.94
CA ASP A 108 -12.54 -7.14 -11.04
C ASP A 108 -11.53 -8.08 -10.37
N VAL A 109 -11.57 -8.19 -9.05
CA VAL A 109 -10.85 -9.23 -8.30
C VAL A 109 -11.87 -10.13 -7.62
N ARG A 110 -12.01 -11.34 -8.15
CA ARG A 110 -12.89 -12.38 -7.60
C ARG A 110 -12.12 -13.15 -6.54
N VAL A 111 -12.66 -13.17 -5.33
CA VAL A 111 -12.08 -13.88 -4.19
C VAL A 111 -13.01 -15.03 -3.82
N ALA A 112 -12.43 -16.21 -3.64
CA ALA A 112 -13.11 -17.35 -3.05
C ALA A 112 -12.66 -17.51 -1.58
N VAL A 113 -13.58 -17.48 -0.63
CA VAL A 113 -13.33 -17.74 0.80
C VAL A 113 -14.11 -18.97 1.30
N ALA A 114 -13.76 -19.45 2.49
CA ALA A 114 -14.52 -20.47 3.21
C ALA A 114 -16.00 -20.06 3.38
N TRP A 115 -16.91 -21.04 3.29
CA TRP A 115 -18.36 -20.78 3.20
C TRP A 115 -18.92 -20.13 4.47
N GLU A 116 -18.34 -20.47 5.62
CA GLU A 116 -18.65 -19.91 6.93
C GLU A 116 -18.36 -18.41 6.95
N ARG A 117 -17.18 -18.01 6.43
CA ARG A 117 -16.78 -16.60 6.29
C ARG A 117 -17.66 -15.84 5.31
N PHE A 118 -17.99 -16.45 4.17
CA PHE A 118 -18.93 -15.83 3.23
C PHE A 118 -20.31 -15.61 3.84
N THR A 119 -20.79 -16.54 4.66
CA THR A 119 -22.05 -16.41 5.39
C THR A 119 -21.99 -15.23 6.38
N GLU A 120 -20.91 -15.11 7.17
CA GLU A 120 -20.65 -13.94 8.04
C GLU A 120 -20.65 -12.61 7.26
N LEU A 121 -20.02 -12.57 6.07
CA LEU A 121 -19.99 -11.38 5.21
C LEU A 121 -21.39 -10.96 4.73
N LEU A 122 -22.24 -11.92 4.33
CA LEU A 122 -23.61 -11.64 3.93
C LEU A 122 -24.46 -11.13 5.11
N HIS A 123 -24.25 -11.65 6.33
CA HIS A 123 -24.90 -11.14 7.53
C HIS A 123 -24.47 -9.69 7.84
N ARG A 124 -23.16 -9.39 7.84
CA ARG A 124 -22.66 -8.01 8.01
C ARG A 124 -23.27 -7.08 6.95
N ARG A 125 -23.30 -7.48 5.68
CA ARG A 125 -23.85 -6.66 4.58
C ARG A 125 -25.36 -6.37 4.71
N ARG A 126 -26.15 -7.25 5.32
CA ARG A 126 -27.59 -7.01 5.53
C ARG A 126 -27.87 -5.85 6.50
N ASN A 127 -26.92 -5.52 7.37
CA ASN A 127 -26.99 -4.37 8.27
C ASN A 127 -26.40 -3.09 7.62
N LEU A 128 -25.91 -3.14 6.37
CA LEU A 128 -25.12 -2.10 5.71
C LEU A 128 -25.81 -1.46 4.49
N THR A 129 -27.13 -1.57 4.36
CA THR A 129 -27.86 -1.03 3.20
C THR A 129 -27.81 0.50 3.15
N GLY A 130 -26.83 1.06 2.41
CA GLY A 130 -26.90 2.41 1.85
C GLY A 130 -25.65 3.30 1.93
N ARG A 131 -24.45 2.83 2.32
CA ARG A 131 -23.28 3.72 2.54
C ARG A 131 -21.97 3.17 1.95
N THR A 132 -21.08 4.06 1.52
CA THR A 132 -19.87 3.75 0.71
C THR A 132 -18.55 4.08 1.41
N GLY A 133 -17.55 3.20 1.26
CA GLY A 133 -16.22 3.63 0.80
C GLY A 133 -15.13 4.08 1.79
N CYS A 134 -15.34 4.11 3.11
CA CYS A 134 -14.33 4.67 4.04
C CYS A 134 -14.07 3.87 5.34
N GLY A 135 -14.37 2.57 5.37
CA GLY A 135 -14.17 1.69 6.55
C GLY A 135 -15.12 1.93 7.73
N LEU A 136 -15.44 3.19 8.01
CA LEU A 136 -16.40 3.68 9.01
C LEU A 136 -17.83 3.77 8.47
N CYS A 137 -17.99 3.78 7.14
CA CYS A 137 -19.28 4.01 6.46
C CYS A 137 -20.17 2.76 6.49
N GLY A 138 -20.66 2.43 7.68
CA GLY A 138 -21.43 1.21 7.91
C GLY A 138 -21.83 0.94 9.36
N ALA A 139 -21.09 1.49 10.33
CA ALA A 139 -21.45 1.37 11.73
C ALA A 139 -22.73 2.18 12.06
N GLU A 140 -23.58 1.66 12.94
CA GLU A 140 -24.74 2.38 13.45
C GLU A 140 -24.32 3.35 14.57
N THR A 141 -23.26 3.01 15.30
CA THR A 141 -22.64 3.82 16.37
C THR A 141 -21.16 4.15 16.09
N ALA A 142 -20.60 5.14 16.80
CA ALA A 142 -19.18 5.48 16.67
C ALA A 142 -18.27 4.37 17.26
N GLU A 143 -18.80 3.62 18.21
CA GLU A 143 -18.19 2.50 18.91
C GLU A 143 -18.08 1.26 17.99
N GLU A 144 -19.15 0.92 17.26
CA GLU A 144 -19.13 -0.14 16.23
C GLU A 144 -18.16 0.16 15.08
N ALA A 145 -17.88 1.43 14.82
CA ALA A 145 -16.93 1.85 13.79
C ALA A 145 -15.46 1.51 14.15
N ILE A 146 -15.21 1.09 15.40
CA ILE A 146 -13.88 0.78 15.95
C ILE A 146 -13.81 -0.74 16.19
N ARG A 147 -13.26 -1.48 15.21
CA ARG A 147 -13.00 -2.92 15.38
C ARG A 147 -11.95 -3.14 16.47
N GLU A 148 -12.30 -3.91 17.50
CA GLU A 148 -11.33 -4.33 18.51
C GLU A 148 -10.24 -5.23 17.90
N CYS A 149 -8.99 -5.01 18.32
CA CYS A 149 -7.83 -5.83 17.96
C CYS A 149 -7.15 -6.32 19.25
N GLY A 150 -6.76 -7.60 19.27
CA GLY A 150 -6.02 -8.20 20.38
C GLY A 150 -4.57 -7.72 20.47
N PRO A 151 -3.84 -8.14 21.53
CA PRO A 151 -2.42 -7.84 21.66
C PRO A 151 -1.58 -8.59 20.61
N VAL A 152 -0.57 -7.92 20.07
CA VAL A 152 0.41 -8.50 19.13
C VAL A 152 1.48 -9.32 19.86
N GLY A 153 2.13 -10.22 19.13
CA GLY A 153 3.23 -11.05 19.65
C GLY A 153 4.52 -10.28 19.98
N PRO A 154 5.55 -10.98 20.50
CA PRO A 154 6.80 -10.36 20.95
C PRO A 154 7.58 -9.67 19.82
N GLY A 155 7.49 -10.16 18.58
CA GLY A 155 8.06 -9.50 17.40
C GLY A 155 9.59 -9.52 17.30
N PRO A 156 10.15 -8.84 16.29
CA PRO A 156 11.59 -8.74 16.12
C PRO A 156 12.22 -7.79 17.16
N THR A 157 13.51 -8.01 17.43
CA THR A 157 14.40 -6.95 17.93
C THR A 157 15.10 -6.31 16.74
N VAL A 158 15.09 -4.98 16.66
CA VAL A 158 15.61 -4.19 15.54
C VAL A 158 16.72 -3.28 16.04
N ALA A 159 17.89 -3.34 15.40
CA ALA A 159 18.96 -2.37 15.65
C ALA A 159 18.62 -1.02 15.00
N ILE A 160 18.92 0.10 15.66
CA ILE A 160 18.71 1.45 15.10
C ILE A 160 19.46 1.62 13.76
N ALA A 161 20.64 1.00 13.62
CA ALA A 161 21.38 0.99 12.35
C ALA A 161 20.62 0.30 11.21
N ASP A 162 19.99 -0.86 11.48
CA ASP A 162 19.17 -1.59 10.49
C ASP A 162 17.93 -0.79 10.10
N LEU A 163 17.29 -0.12 11.08
CA LEU A 163 16.16 0.77 10.86
C LEU A 163 16.52 1.90 9.88
N HIS A 164 17.61 2.61 10.16
CA HIS A 164 18.09 3.72 9.34
C HIS A 164 18.56 3.25 7.95
N ALA A 165 19.23 2.10 7.85
CA ALA A 165 19.64 1.52 6.57
C ALA A 165 18.44 1.17 5.67
N ALA A 166 17.38 0.59 6.24
CA ALA A 166 16.15 0.30 5.49
C ALA A 166 15.45 1.58 5.00
N ILE A 167 15.42 2.64 5.81
CA ILE A 167 14.85 3.95 5.41
C ILE A 167 15.63 4.56 4.24
N GLU A 168 16.95 4.44 4.22
CA GLU A 168 17.79 4.90 3.10
C GLU A 168 17.58 4.06 1.82
N GLN A 169 17.45 2.73 1.96
CA GLN A 169 17.23 1.82 0.84
C GLN A 169 15.85 1.99 0.17
N LEU A 170 14.81 2.31 0.94
CA LEU A 170 13.42 2.32 0.45
C LEU A 170 13.21 3.22 -0.78
N GLY A 171 13.96 4.32 -0.92
CA GLY A 171 13.87 5.23 -2.06
C GLY A 171 14.15 4.55 -3.40
N SER A 172 15.14 3.65 -3.46
CA SER A 172 15.52 2.96 -4.71
C SER A 172 14.63 1.77 -5.07
N MET A 173 13.73 1.37 -4.16
CA MET A 173 12.84 0.21 -4.32
C MET A 173 11.39 0.59 -4.67
N GLN A 174 11.19 1.81 -5.19
CA GLN A 174 9.89 2.38 -5.56
C GLN A 174 9.84 2.74 -7.05
N PRO A 175 9.78 1.75 -7.97
CA PRO A 175 9.84 2.00 -9.42
C PRO A 175 8.64 2.77 -9.99
N ILE A 176 7.47 2.77 -9.34
CA ILE A 176 6.35 3.62 -9.77
C ILE A 176 6.56 5.04 -9.24
N ASN A 177 6.84 5.21 -7.95
CA ASN A 177 7.04 6.54 -7.35
C ASN A 177 8.24 7.30 -7.92
N THR A 178 9.30 6.59 -8.32
CA THR A 178 10.48 7.17 -8.98
C THR A 178 10.12 7.86 -10.29
N ARG A 179 9.07 7.38 -10.97
CA ARG A 179 8.57 7.93 -12.24
C ARG A 179 7.49 8.98 -12.03
N THR A 180 6.56 8.75 -11.10
CA THR A 180 5.32 9.54 -10.99
C THR A 180 5.24 10.48 -9.80
N GLY A 181 6.06 10.28 -8.75
CA GLY A 181 6.05 11.05 -7.50
C GLY A 181 4.74 11.00 -6.71
N SER A 182 3.79 10.12 -7.08
CA SER A 182 2.38 10.22 -6.69
C SER A 182 1.84 9.00 -5.92
N VAL A 183 2.68 8.02 -5.59
CA VAL A 183 2.25 6.78 -4.90
C VAL A 183 2.88 6.64 -3.52
N HIS A 184 2.20 5.87 -2.67
CA HIS A 184 2.73 5.41 -1.40
C HIS A 184 3.34 4.02 -1.53
N ALA A 185 4.29 3.72 -0.65
CA ALA A 185 4.89 2.40 -0.53
C ALA A 185 4.77 1.86 0.89
N ALA A 186 4.63 0.55 0.98
CA ALA A 186 4.83 -0.22 2.19
C ALA A 186 5.87 -1.32 1.91
N ALA A 187 6.70 -1.60 2.91
CA ALA A 187 7.87 -2.46 2.78
C ALA A 187 7.98 -3.39 3.98
N TRP A 188 8.29 -4.66 3.71
CA TRP A 188 8.66 -5.62 4.74
C TRP A 188 10.16 -5.59 4.96
N VAL A 189 10.58 -5.46 6.21
CA VAL A 189 11.99 -5.41 6.57
C VAL A 189 12.30 -6.51 7.58
N VAL A 190 13.34 -7.29 7.32
CA VAL A 190 13.85 -8.33 8.23
C VAL A 190 15.19 -7.84 8.81
N PRO A 191 15.32 -7.71 10.14
CA PRO A 191 16.58 -7.27 10.78
C PRO A 191 17.78 -8.13 10.35
N GLY A 192 18.93 -7.49 10.19
CA GLY A 192 20.15 -8.09 9.63
C GLY A 192 20.08 -8.53 8.16
N ARG A 193 18.93 -8.39 7.47
CA ARG A 193 18.76 -8.71 6.04
C ARG A 193 18.37 -7.50 5.18
N GLY A 194 17.71 -6.51 5.76
CA GLY A 194 17.23 -5.32 5.04
C GLY A 194 15.81 -5.49 4.50
N ILE A 195 15.46 -4.69 3.48
CA ILE A 195 14.14 -4.76 2.85
C ILE A 195 14.00 -6.07 2.08
N HIS A 196 12.97 -6.85 2.42
CA HIS A 196 12.64 -8.12 1.76
C HIS A 196 11.76 -7.88 0.52
N LEU A 197 10.69 -7.10 0.65
CA LEU A 197 9.83 -6.70 -0.47
C LEU A 197 9.20 -5.33 -0.24
N VAL A 198 8.81 -4.69 -1.35
CA VAL A 198 8.05 -3.43 -1.38
C VAL A 198 6.79 -3.62 -2.25
N ARG A 199 5.71 -2.92 -1.90
CA ARG A 199 4.54 -2.73 -2.77
C ARG A 199 4.13 -1.26 -2.78
N GLU A 200 3.72 -0.82 -3.97
CA GLU A 200 3.32 0.56 -4.25
C GLU A 200 1.83 0.64 -4.61
N ASP A 201 1.20 1.74 -4.22
CA ASP A 201 -0.16 2.12 -4.63
C ASP A 201 -0.43 3.61 -4.35
N VAL A 202 -1.26 4.25 -5.17
CA VAL A 202 -1.82 5.59 -4.88
C VAL A 202 -2.46 5.67 -3.48
N GLY A 203 -3.13 4.61 -3.05
CA GLY A 203 -3.72 4.46 -1.72
C GLY A 203 -2.76 3.82 -0.71
N ARG A 204 -2.36 4.55 0.34
CA ARG A 204 -1.51 4.03 1.44
C ARG A 204 -2.03 2.73 2.08
N HIS A 205 -3.35 2.57 2.18
CA HIS A 205 -3.98 1.38 2.77
C HIS A 205 -3.80 0.19 1.82
N ASN A 206 -4.01 0.40 0.52
CA ASN A 206 -3.78 -0.59 -0.52
C ASN A 206 -2.32 -1.02 -0.60
N ALA A 207 -1.35 -0.09 -0.44
CA ALA A 207 0.08 -0.42 -0.41
C ALA A 207 0.42 -1.35 0.78
N LEU A 208 -0.12 -1.06 1.97
CA LEU A 208 -0.02 -1.94 3.14
C LEU A 208 -0.66 -3.30 2.88
N ASP A 209 -1.90 -3.33 2.37
CA ASP A 209 -2.63 -4.57 2.08
C ASP A 209 -1.88 -5.41 1.03
N LYS A 210 -1.40 -4.82 -0.07
CA LYS A 210 -0.52 -5.52 -1.03
C LYS A 210 0.73 -6.10 -0.36
N THR A 211 1.35 -5.38 0.58
CA THR A 211 2.54 -5.90 1.28
C THR A 211 2.17 -7.08 2.18
N ILE A 212 1.07 -6.99 2.94
CA ILE A 212 0.54 -8.07 3.76
C ILE A 212 0.22 -9.31 2.91
N GLY A 213 -0.49 -9.14 1.78
CA GLY A 213 -0.88 -10.26 0.93
C GLY A 213 0.28 -10.93 0.21
N ALA A 214 1.29 -10.16 -0.22
CA ALA A 214 2.53 -10.71 -0.76
C ALA A 214 3.24 -11.63 0.28
N LEU A 215 3.40 -11.13 1.51
CA LEU A 215 3.99 -11.89 2.61
C LEU A 215 3.21 -13.17 2.95
N VAL A 216 1.88 -13.10 2.92
CA VAL A 216 1.01 -14.26 3.14
C VAL A 216 1.17 -15.31 2.02
N ARG A 217 1.22 -14.88 0.76
CA ARG A 217 1.43 -15.77 -0.40
C ARG A 217 2.82 -16.42 -0.36
N GLU A 218 3.84 -15.70 0.13
CA GLU A 218 5.20 -16.21 0.40
C GLU A 218 5.30 -17.05 1.69
N ARG A 219 4.24 -17.14 2.50
CA ARG A 219 4.20 -17.80 3.82
C ARG A 219 5.23 -17.23 4.81
N ALA A 220 5.49 -15.94 4.74
CA ALA A 220 6.41 -15.25 5.63
C ALA A 220 5.89 -15.23 7.08
N ASP A 221 6.82 -15.30 8.04
CA ASP A 221 6.53 -15.15 9.46
C ASP A 221 6.51 -13.66 9.86
N PHE A 222 5.33 -13.14 10.20
CA PHE A 222 5.16 -11.75 10.67
C PHE A 222 5.87 -11.43 12.00
N SER A 223 6.34 -12.45 12.74
CA SER A 223 7.18 -12.23 13.94
C SER A 223 8.64 -11.93 13.60
N SER A 224 9.09 -12.27 12.39
CA SER A 224 10.49 -12.14 11.95
C SER A 224 10.92 -10.75 11.49
N GLY A 225 9.99 -9.82 11.30
CA GLY A 225 10.24 -8.54 10.66
C GLY A 225 9.25 -7.44 11.05
N TYR A 226 9.39 -6.29 10.40
CA TYR A 226 8.58 -5.11 10.66
C TYR A 226 8.12 -4.43 9.37
N MET A 227 7.06 -3.64 9.49
CA MET A 227 6.46 -2.90 8.38
C MET A 227 7.00 -1.46 8.36
N LEU A 228 7.49 -1.02 7.20
CA LEU A 228 7.94 0.35 6.95
C LEU A 228 7.04 1.00 5.89
N ILE A 229 6.40 2.12 6.23
CA ILE A 229 5.43 2.82 5.36
C ILE A 229 5.85 4.26 5.05
N THR A 230 5.68 4.69 3.80
CA THR A 230 5.98 6.09 3.41
C THR A 230 4.92 7.09 3.87
N SER A 231 3.73 6.61 4.25
CA SER A 231 2.59 7.45 4.62
C SER A 231 2.62 7.89 6.09
N ARG A 232 1.53 8.57 6.50
CA ARG A 232 1.17 8.72 7.92
C ARG A 232 0.75 7.38 8.52
N ALA A 233 0.93 7.22 9.84
CA ALA A 233 0.30 6.14 10.60
C ALA A 233 -1.10 6.57 11.07
N SER A 234 -2.14 6.21 10.30
CA SER A 234 -3.53 6.32 10.75
C SER A 234 -3.89 5.19 11.72
N TYR A 235 -5.06 5.32 12.36
CA TYR A 235 -5.65 4.26 13.18
C TYR A 235 -5.75 2.93 12.40
N GLU A 236 -6.25 2.99 11.16
CA GLU A 236 -6.39 1.83 10.28
C GLU A 236 -5.05 1.17 9.92
N MET A 237 -3.95 1.93 9.73
CA MET A 237 -2.63 1.34 9.47
C MET A 237 -2.15 0.49 10.65
N VAL A 238 -2.38 0.96 11.88
CA VAL A 238 -2.06 0.22 13.11
C VAL A 238 -3.01 -0.97 13.28
N GLN A 239 -4.31 -0.80 13.03
CA GLN A 239 -5.31 -1.86 13.13
C GLN A 239 -5.02 -2.99 12.14
N LYS A 240 -4.83 -2.69 10.85
CA LYS A 240 -4.52 -3.68 9.81
C LYS A 240 -3.25 -4.46 10.13
N SER A 241 -2.19 -3.77 10.55
CA SER A 241 -0.92 -4.38 10.97
C SER A 241 -1.11 -5.32 12.17
N ALA A 242 -1.76 -4.85 13.23
CA ALA A 242 -1.98 -5.63 14.44
C ALA A 242 -2.94 -6.83 14.21
N THR A 243 -3.94 -6.67 13.33
CA THR A 243 -4.92 -7.72 12.98
C THR A 243 -4.23 -8.95 12.36
N VAL A 244 -3.18 -8.74 11.57
CA VAL A 244 -2.36 -9.84 10.99
C VAL A 244 -1.15 -10.22 11.86
N GLY A 245 -1.02 -9.66 13.07
CA GLY A 245 0.04 -9.97 14.02
C GLY A 245 1.37 -9.24 13.80
N ILE A 246 1.46 -8.30 12.86
CA ILE A 246 2.65 -7.43 12.70
C ILE A 246 2.76 -6.56 13.94
N SER A 247 3.90 -6.67 14.63
CA SER A 247 4.11 -6.11 15.97
C SER A 247 4.94 -4.83 16.01
N PHE A 248 5.45 -4.39 14.86
CA PHE A 248 6.27 -3.20 14.71
C PHE A 248 5.91 -2.50 13.38
N LEU A 249 5.45 -1.25 13.48
CA LEU A 249 5.17 -0.35 12.36
C LEU A 249 6.06 0.90 12.44
N VAL A 250 6.73 1.23 11.33
CA VAL A 250 7.58 2.40 11.15
C VAL A 250 6.98 3.29 10.06
N ALA A 251 6.72 4.56 10.35
CA ALA A 251 6.18 5.52 9.41
C ALA A 251 7.17 6.66 9.09
N LEU A 252 7.31 7.01 7.81
CA LEU A 252 8.06 8.20 7.42
C LEU A 252 7.31 9.49 7.79
N SER A 253 5.98 9.48 7.86
CA SER A 253 5.19 10.67 8.25
C SER A 253 4.59 10.54 9.66
N ALA A 254 3.82 11.55 10.07
CA ALA A 254 3.27 11.66 11.42
C ALA A 254 2.25 10.53 11.76
N PRO A 255 2.13 10.14 13.04
CA PRO A 255 1.02 9.33 13.52
C PRO A 255 -0.19 10.20 13.90
N THR A 256 -1.38 9.61 14.01
CA THR A 256 -2.51 10.27 14.70
C THR A 256 -2.56 9.85 16.17
N ALA A 257 -3.11 10.71 17.05
CA ALA A 257 -3.27 10.37 18.46
C ALA A 257 -4.10 9.08 18.69
N PHE A 258 -5.02 8.76 17.78
CA PHE A 258 -5.80 7.51 17.86
C PHE A 258 -4.96 6.28 17.45
N ALA A 259 -4.09 6.41 16.45
CA ALA A 259 -3.12 5.38 16.10
C ALA A 259 -2.17 5.07 17.27
N VAL A 260 -1.68 6.10 17.97
CA VAL A 260 -0.83 5.95 19.17
C VAL A 260 -1.57 5.20 20.29
N ARG A 261 -2.83 5.57 20.59
CA ARG A 261 -3.63 4.86 21.61
C ARG A 261 -3.88 3.40 21.23
N LEU A 262 -4.17 3.10 19.96
CA LEU A 262 -4.33 1.71 19.52
C LEU A 262 -3.02 0.93 19.66
N ALA A 263 -1.88 1.48 19.22
CA ALA A 263 -0.58 0.83 19.35
C ALA A 263 -0.22 0.56 20.82
N GLN A 264 -0.54 1.49 21.72
CA GLN A 264 -0.42 1.28 23.16
C GLN A 264 -1.30 0.12 23.64
N LYS A 265 -2.59 0.08 23.29
CA LYS A 265 -3.54 -1.01 23.64
C LYS A 265 -3.09 -2.38 23.11
N THR A 266 -2.60 -2.45 21.88
CA THR A 266 -2.26 -3.72 21.22
C THR A 266 -0.84 -4.21 21.50
N GLY A 267 0.04 -3.43 22.15
CA GLY A 267 1.44 -3.87 22.33
C GLY A 267 2.34 -3.64 21.11
N LEU A 268 1.87 -2.92 20.09
CA LEU A 268 2.57 -2.67 18.83
C LEU A 268 3.62 -1.56 18.99
N THR A 269 4.85 -1.80 18.56
CA THR A 269 5.89 -0.77 18.49
C THR A 269 5.57 0.18 17.35
N LEU A 270 5.30 1.44 17.68
CA LEU A 270 4.98 2.48 16.69
C LEU A 270 6.10 3.52 16.65
N VAL A 271 6.79 3.57 15.52
CA VAL A 271 7.80 4.59 15.21
C VAL A 271 7.28 5.48 14.09
N ALA A 272 7.48 6.79 14.19
CA ALA A 272 7.09 7.75 13.17
C ALA A 272 8.12 8.87 13.00
N PHE A 273 7.92 9.73 12.00
CA PHE A 273 8.92 10.72 11.56
C PHE A 273 10.29 10.10 11.20
N ALA A 274 10.29 8.84 10.76
CA ALA A 274 11.50 8.09 10.51
C ALA A 274 12.26 8.64 9.28
N ARG A 275 13.56 8.92 9.44
CA ARG A 275 14.48 9.45 8.44
C ARG A 275 15.80 8.66 8.51
N ARG A 276 16.79 9.04 7.70
CA ARG A 276 18.13 8.44 7.68
C ARG A 276 18.84 8.45 9.04
N ASP A 277 18.58 9.47 9.86
CA ASP A 277 19.36 9.82 11.04
C ASP A 277 18.52 10.04 12.31
N GLN A 278 17.19 10.08 12.19
CA GLN A 278 16.27 10.37 13.28
C GLN A 278 14.97 9.57 13.14
N HIS A 279 14.32 9.32 14.27
CA HIS A 279 12.99 8.74 14.37
C HIS A 279 12.39 9.08 15.73
N VAL A 280 11.06 8.94 15.89
CA VAL A 280 10.37 9.16 17.17
C VAL A 280 9.53 7.93 17.52
N VAL A 281 9.72 7.39 18.71
CA VAL A 281 8.97 6.22 19.21
C VAL A 281 7.75 6.67 20.00
N TYR A 282 6.56 6.22 19.62
CA TYR A 282 5.28 6.60 20.23
C TYR A 282 4.64 5.51 21.09
N ALA A 283 4.99 4.25 20.86
CA ALA A 283 4.53 3.11 21.64
C ALA A 283 5.59 2.00 21.67
N HIS A 284 5.67 1.29 22.79
CA HIS A 284 6.42 0.04 23.00
C HIS A 284 7.86 0.05 22.44
N PRO A 285 8.79 0.85 23.00
CA PRO A 285 10.16 1.00 22.50
C PRO A 285 11.05 -0.25 22.69
N GLN A 286 10.60 -1.28 23.41
CA GLN A 286 11.43 -2.41 23.85
C GLN A 286 11.96 -3.29 22.70
N ARG A 287 11.38 -3.15 21.49
CA ARG A 287 11.82 -3.83 20.26
C ARG A 287 12.98 -3.14 19.53
N LEU A 288 13.38 -1.94 19.96
CA LEU A 288 14.46 -1.16 19.34
C LEU A 288 15.72 -1.16 20.22
N ARG A 289 16.91 -1.28 19.62
CA ARG A 289 18.21 -1.31 20.31
C ARG A 289 19.30 -0.52 19.59
#